data_AF-A0A957ET69-F1
#
_entry.id   AF-A0A957ET69-F1
#
_cell.length_a   1.000
_cell.length_b   1.000
_cell.length_c   1.000
_cell.angle_alpha   90.00
_cell.angle_beta   90.00
_cell.angle_gamma   90.00
#
_symmetry.space_group_name_H-M   'P 1'
#
loop_
_entity.id
_entity.type
_entity.pdbx_description
1 polymer ?
#
loop_
_entity_poly.entity_id
_entity_poly.type
_entity_poly.pdbx_seq_one_letter_code
_entity_poly.pdbx_strand_id
1 'polypeptide(L)' 'MPRMDGTYHAFLLRLQRFHNQGQWRVTLQDVQTNEMLHFANEMELVKHLLQLLAEPREIKSPSTNGSE' A
#
# COMPACT_ATOMS: atom_id res chain seq x y z
N MET A 1 -4.00 16.38 20.71
CA MET A 1 -3.87 15.12 19.93
C MET A 1 -3.78 15.51 18.47
N PRO A 2 -2.63 15.36 17.78
CA PRO A 2 -2.58 15.71 16.37
C PRO A 2 -3.44 14.71 15.58
N ARG A 3 -4.37 15.22 14.76
CA ARG A 3 -5.15 14.41 13.83
C ARG A 3 -4.20 13.84 12.78
N MET A 4 -3.93 12.54 12.84
CA MET A 4 -3.32 11.82 11.73
C MET A 4 -4.41 11.54 10.68
N ASP A 5 -4.79 12.59 9.93
CA ASP A 5 -5.63 12.45 8.73
C ASP A 5 -4.79 11.90 7.56
N GLY A 6 -4.01 10.85 7.83
CA GLY A 6 -3.16 10.17 6.86
C GLY A 6 -3.53 8.70 6.83
N THR A 7 -4.00 8.21 5.68
CA THR A 7 -4.25 6.79 5.45
C THR A 7 -2.98 6.01 5.77
N TYR A 8 -3.01 5.25 6.86
CA TYR A 8 -1.91 4.38 7.28
C TYR A 8 -2.05 3.07 6.53
N HIS A 9 -1.11 2.79 5.63
CA HIS A 9 -1.06 1.52 4.93
C HIS A 9 -0.27 0.50 5.75
N ALA A 10 -0.88 -0.65 6.03
CA ALA A 10 -0.26 -1.75 6.73
C ALA A 10 -0.35 -3.00 5.87
N PHE A 11 0.79 -3.66 5.63
CA PHE A 11 0.86 -4.84 4.79
C PHE A 11 1.62 -5.98 5.46
N LEU A 12 1.23 -7.21 5.15
CA LEU A 12 2.04 -8.40 5.39
C LEU A 12 2.83 -8.75 4.12
N LEU A 13 4.15 -8.82 4.24
CA LEU A 13 5.04 -9.20 3.15
C LEU A 13 5.47 -10.66 3.28
N ARG A 14 5.33 -11.44 2.21
CA ARG A 14 5.84 -12.80 2.10
C ARG A 14 6.80 -12.92 0.92
N LEU A 15 8.01 -13.39 1.20
CA LEU A 15 9.05 -13.67 0.20
C LEU A 15 9.30 -15.17 0.13
N GLN A 16 9.15 -15.76 -1.06
CA GLN A 16 9.40 -17.17 -1.30
C GLN A 16 10.40 -17.33 -2.44
N ARG A 17 11.50 -18.04 -2.19
CA ARG A 17 12.48 -18.41 -3.23
C ARG A 17 12.26 -19.85 -3.67
N PHE A 18 12.04 -20.07 -4.96
CA PHE A 18 11.93 -21.42 -5.51
C PHE A 18 13.32 -21.95 -5.88
N HIS A 19 13.74 -23.01 -5.20
CA HIS A 19 15.08 -23.62 -5.35
C HIS A 19 15.39 -24.08 -6.78
N ASN A 20 14.36 -24.48 -7.54
CA ASN A 20 14.53 -25.13 -8.84
C ASN A 20 14.55 -24.16 -10.02
N GLN A 21 14.19 -22.89 -9.82
CA GLN A 21 14.03 -21.91 -10.90
C GLN A 21 14.76 -20.59 -10.65
N GLY A 22 15.34 -20.40 -9.45
CA GLY A 22 15.96 -19.12 -9.06
C GLY A 22 14.96 -17.95 -8.99
N GLN A 23 13.66 -18.23 -9.17
CA GLN A 23 12.60 -17.24 -9.17
C GLN A 23 12.14 -16.94 -7.75
N TRP A 24 11.89 -15.66 -7.50
CA TRP A 24 11.25 -15.18 -6.29
C TRP A 24 9.77 -15.01 -6.56
N ARG A 25 8.93 -15.39 -5.61
CA ARG A 25 7.54 -14.94 -5.54
C ARG A 25 7.41 -14.03 -4.35
N VAL A 26 6.93 -12.84 -4.62
CA VAL A 26 6.65 -11.82 -3.62
C VAL A 26 5.15 -11.74 -3.48
N THR A 27 4.63 -11.74 -2.26
CA THR A 27 3.21 -11.53 -2.00
C THR A 27 3.05 -10.43 -0.97
N LEU A 28 2.20 -9.46 -1.28
CA LEU A 28 1.84 -8.35 -0.41
C LEU A 28 0.37 -8.49 -0.06
N GLN A 29 0.04 -8.51 1.23
CA GLN A 29 -1.33 -8.60 1.70
C GLN A 29 -1.69 -7.32 2.46
N ASP A 30 -2.74 -6.64 2.04
CA ASP A 30 -3.28 -5.48 2.75
C ASP A 30 -3.97 -5.94 4.04
N VAL A 31 -3.59 -5.36 5.17
CA VAL A 31 -4.12 -5.74 6.50
C VAL A 31 -5.56 -5.26 6.70
N GLN A 32 -5.96 -4.16 6.04
CA GLN A 32 -7.29 -3.58 6.16
C GLN A 32 -8.29 -4.29 5.24
N THR A 33 -7.92 -4.51 3.97
CA THR A 33 -8.83 -5.09 2.97
C THR A 33 -8.69 -6.61 2.85
N ASN A 34 -7.62 -7.18 3.40
CA ASN A 34 -7.24 -8.58 3.25
C ASN A 34 -6.96 -8.99 1.79
N GLU A 35 -6.77 -8.02 0.89
CA GLU A 35 -6.43 -8.25 -0.51
C GLU A 35 -4.98 -8.76 -0.64
N MET A 36 -4.75 -9.71 -1.54
CA MET A 36 -3.44 -10.29 -1.81
C MET A 36 -2.97 -9.96 -3.22
N LEU A 37 -1.80 -9.33 -3.30
CA LEU A 37 -1.11 -8.98 -4.53
C LEU A 37 0.14 -9.85 -4.68
N HIS A 38 0.36 -10.37 -5.88
CA HIS A 38 1.51 -11.22 -6.19
C HIS A 38 2.42 -10.53 -7.20
N PHE A 39 3.73 -10.56 -6.96
CA PHE A 39 4.73 -10.00 -7.85
C PHE A 39 5.77 -11.06 -8.21
N ALA A 40 6.26 -10.99 -9.45
CA ALA A 40 7.25 -11.94 -9.98
C ALA A 40 8.67 -11.69 -9.46
N ASN A 41 8.91 -10.51 -8.87
CA ASN A 41 10.20 -10.10 -8.33
C ASN A 41 10.04 -8.91 -7.39
N GLU A 42 11.11 -8.55 -6.68
CA GLU A 42 11.14 -7.41 -5.75
C GLU A 42 10.96 -6.05 -6.44
N MET A 43 11.44 -5.90 -7.68
CA MET A 43 11.34 -4.64 -8.43
C MET A 43 9.89 -4.25 -8.72
N GLU A 44 9.04 -5.22 -9.07
CA GLU A 44 7.60 -5.01 -9.26
C GLU A 44 6.90 -4.60 -7.97
N LEU A 45 7.25 -5.21 -6.84
CA LEU A 45 6.75 -4.81 -5.53
C LEU A 45 7.10 -3.35 -5.23
N VAL A 46 8.37 -2.95 -5.40
CA VAL A 46 8.81 -1.59 -5.10
C VAL A 46 8.07 -0.56 -5.95
N LYS A 47 7.89 -0.84 -7.25
CA LYS A 47 7.10 0.04 -8.14
C LYS A 47 5.68 0.24 -7.63
N HIS A 48 5.02 -0.84 -7.19
CA HIS A 48 3.68 -0.77 -6.65
C HIS A 48 3.62 0.06 -5.35
N LEU A 49 4.56 -0.16 -4.43
CA LEU A 49 4.62 0.62 -3.19
C LEU A 49 4.86 2.12 -3.44
N LEU A 50 5.70 2.47 -4.42
CA LEU A 50 5.92 3.86 -4.81
C LEU A 50 4.67 4.49 -5.43
N GLN A 51 3.89 3.74 -6.20
CA GLN A 51 2.62 4.22 -6.76
C GLN A 51 1.63 4.55 -5.64
N LEU A 52 1.48 3.67 -4.64
CA LEU A 52 0.61 3.92 -3.48
C LEU A 52 1.01 5.19 -2.70
N LEU A 53 2.30 5.49 -2.63
CA LEU A 53 2.80 6.71 -1.97
C LEU A 53 2.62 7.98 -2.84
N ALA A 54 2.57 7.81 -4.16
CA ALA A 54 2.47 8.90 -5.12
C ALA A 54 1.02 9.30 -5.44
N GLU A 55 0.01 8.49 -5.09
CA GLU A 55 -1.38 8.85 -5.32
C GLU A 55 -1.75 10.16 -4.60
N PRO A 56 -2.18 11.20 -5.34
CA PRO A 56 -2.54 12.47 -4.74
C PRO A 56 -3.76 12.28 -3.84
N ARG A 57 -3.55 12.48 -2.54
CA ARG A 57 -4.62 12.46 -1.55
C ARG A 57 -5.57 13.61 -1.87
N GLU A 58 -6.80 13.33 -2.25
CA GLU A 58 -7.87 14.33 -2.21
C GLU A 58 -8.07 14.72 -0.74
N ILE A 59 -7.41 15.81 -0.32
CA ILE A 59 -7.69 16.46 0.94
C ILE A 59 -9.10 17.04 0.79
N LYS A 60 -10.12 16.29 1.25
CA LYS A 60 -11.45 16.85 1.44
C LYS A 60 -11.35 17.92 2.52
N SER A 61 -11.14 19.17 2.09
CA SER A 61 -11.29 20.34 2.93
C SER A 61 -12.68 20.27 3.57
N PRO A 62 -12.79 20.32 4.91
CA PRO A 62 -14.11 20.40 5.53
C PRO A 62 -14.78 21.66 5.02
N SER A 63 -15.89 21.51 4.30
CA SER A 63 -16.72 22.63 3.90
C SER A 63 -17.19 23.35 5.16
N THR A 64 -16.60 24.50 5.45
CA THR A 64 -17.05 25.42 6.49
C THR A 64 -18.38 26.03 6.05
N ASN A 65 -19.47 25.27 6.17
CA ASN A 65 -20.81 25.83 6.16
C ASN A 65 -21.20 26.09 7.61
N GLY A 66 -21.08 27.35 8.03
CA GLY A 66 -21.59 27.78 9.32
C GLY A 66 -20.99 29.10 9.77
N SER A 67 -21.63 30.19 9.39
CA SER A 67 -21.78 31.36 10.26
C SER A 67 -23.03 32.10 9.80
N GLU A 68 -24.08 31.91 10.60
CA GLU A 68 -25.29 32.73 10.66
C GLU A 68 -24.97 34.21 10.97
#